data_AF-A0A961TTK9-F1
#
_entry.id   AF-A0A961TTK9-F1
#
_cell.length_a   1.000
_cell.length_b   1.000
_cell.length_c   1.000
_cell.angle_alpha   90.00
_cell.angle_beta   90.00
_cell.angle_gamma   90.00
#
_symmetry.space_group_name_H-M   'P 1'
#
loop_
_entity.id
_entity.type
_entity.pdbx_description
1 polymer ?
#
loop_
_entity_poly.entity_id
_entity_poly.type
_entity_poly.pdbx_seq_one_letter_code
_entity_poly.pdbx_strand_id
1 'polypeptide(L)' 'MKKLVFALTVLGLAASPALVTSQAMASTMDFKSVDADGDGQVTLVEAKDAGIEWTEEQFAAADTDGSGGLSEEEFSAAAG' A
#
# COMPACT_ATOMS: atom_id res chain seq x y z
N MET A 1 -13.93 26.28 -1.01
CA MET A 1 -14.81 25.21 -0.48
C MET A 1 -14.61 23.97 -1.32
N LYS A 2 -14.44 22.83 -0.65
CA LYS A 2 -14.40 21.44 -1.13
C LYS A 2 -15.18 21.25 -2.45
N LYS A 3 -14.66 20.55 -3.47
CA LYS A 3 -14.55 19.08 -3.51
C LYS A 3 -13.57 18.67 -4.63
N LEU A 4 -12.52 17.93 -4.30
CA LEU A 4 -11.73 17.18 -5.27
C LEU A 4 -12.49 15.90 -5.57
N VAL A 5 -12.94 15.77 -6.80
CA VAL A 5 -13.56 14.56 -7.33
C VAL A 5 -12.40 13.66 -7.76
N PHE A 6 -11.96 12.77 -6.87
CA PHE A 6 -11.13 11.63 -7.29
C PHE A 6 -12.08 10.62 -7.95
N ALA A 7 -12.09 10.65 -9.28
CA ALA A 7 -12.80 9.69 -10.08
C ALA A 7 -12.11 8.33 -9.92
N LEU A 8 -12.61 7.53 -8.97
CA LEU A 8 -12.26 6.13 -8.79
C LEU A 8 -12.69 5.39 -10.06
N THR A 9 -11.74 5.24 -10.96
CA THR A 9 -11.96 4.62 -12.27
C THR A 9 -11.92 3.12 -12.04
N VAL A 10 -13.09 2.51 -11.90
CA VAL A 10 -13.26 1.05 -11.87
C VAL A 10 -12.74 0.49 -13.20
N LEU A 11 -11.64 -0.27 -13.15
CA LEU A 11 -11.21 -1.09 -14.27
C LEU A 11 -10.61 -2.42 -13.79
N GLY A 12 -11.33 -3.50 -14.05
CA GLY A 12 -10.69 -4.73 -14.52
C GLY A 12 -10.39 -5.83 -13.51
N LEU A 13 -11.44 -6.57 -13.15
CA LEU A 13 -11.46 -8.03 -12.97
C LEU A 13 -10.28 -8.82 -13.58
N ALA A 14 -9.47 -9.48 -12.73
CA ALA A 14 -8.89 -10.81 -13.01
C ALA A 14 -8.41 -11.47 -11.70
N ALA A 15 -9.34 -12.13 -11.00
CA ALA A 15 -8.98 -13.08 -9.95
C ALA A 15 -8.18 -14.24 -10.56
N SER A 16 -6.87 -14.24 -10.34
CA SER A 16 -6.01 -15.40 -10.55
C SER A 16 -5.67 -15.97 -9.17
N PRO A 17 -5.99 -17.23 -8.86
CA PRO A 17 -5.53 -17.84 -7.61
C PRO A 17 -4.07 -18.24 -7.81
N ALA A 18 -3.17 -17.25 -7.76
CA ALA A 18 -1.75 -17.52 -7.68
C ALA A 18 -1.43 -17.88 -6.23
N LEU A 19 -1.19 -19.17 -6.03
CA LEU A 19 -0.54 -19.73 -4.87
C LEU A 19 0.74 -18.94 -4.54
N VAL A 20 0.73 -18.15 -3.48
CA VAL A 20 1.94 -17.69 -2.77
C VAL A 20 1.76 -18.18 -1.33
N THR A 21 2.21 -19.40 -1.04
CA THR A 21 3.51 -19.65 -0.39
C THR A 21 3.80 -18.66 0.74
N SER A 22 3.32 -19.05 1.92
CA SER A 22 4.00 -19.02 3.21
C SER A 22 5.15 -18.02 3.43
N GLN A 23 5.01 -17.33 4.57
CA GLN A 23 6.05 -16.65 5.35
C GLN A 23 6.50 -15.28 4.84
N ALA A 24 5.74 -14.25 5.22
CA ALA A 24 6.32 -12.99 5.65
C ALA A 24 6.20 -12.90 7.17
N MET A 25 7.23 -13.42 7.85
CA MET A 25 7.56 -12.96 9.19
C MET A 25 8.12 -11.54 9.02
N ALA A 26 7.27 -10.51 9.02
CA ALA A 26 7.71 -9.13 8.86
C ALA A 26 7.15 -8.26 10.00
N SER A 27 8.01 -8.07 10.99
CA SER A 27 8.33 -6.81 11.67
C SER A 27 7.21 -5.77 11.91
N THR A 28 6.77 -5.70 13.17
CA THR A 28 6.47 -4.51 14.01
C THR A 28 5.45 -3.45 13.58
N MET A 29 5.06 -3.30 12.31
CA MET A 29 3.98 -2.40 11.90
C MET A 29 2.93 -3.17 11.10
N ASP A 30 1.75 -3.33 11.68
CA ASP A 30 0.62 -3.94 11.00
C ASP A 30 0.19 -3.03 9.84
N PHE A 31 0.31 -3.50 8.60
CA PHE A 31 -0.20 -2.81 7.40
C PHE A 31 -1.60 -2.23 7.62
N LYS A 32 -2.47 -3.04 8.24
CA LYS A 32 -3.86 -2.69 8.57
C LYS A 32 -4.00 -1.52 9.57
N SER A 33 -2.96 -1.22 10.34
CA SER A 33 -2.93 -0.05 11.23
C SER A 33 -2.49 1.22 10.49
N VAL A 34 -1.85 1.06 9.33
CA VAL A 34 -1.38 2.16 8.48
C VAL A 34 -2.42 2.49 7.41
N ASP A 35 -3.00 1.46 6.77
CA ASP A 35 -4.15 1.55 5.86
C ASP A 35 -5.39 2.02 6.65
N ALA A 36 -5.58 3.33 6.69
CA ALA A 36 -6.57 3.98 7.54
C ALA A 36 -7.96 3.99 6.87
N ASP A 37 -7.98 3.98 5.53
CA ASP A 37 -9.22 3.97 4.76
C ASP A 37 -9.70 2.57 4.34
N GLY A 38 -8.83 1.56 4.43
CA GLY A 38 -9.16 0.15 4.26
C GLY A 38 -9.36 -0.24 2.80
N ASP A 39 -8.74 0.47 1.85
CA ASP A 39 -8.81 0.15 0.43
C ASP A 39 -7.85 -1.00 0.04
N GLY A 40 -6.98 -1.43 0.96
CA GLY A 40 -6.00 -2.48 0.74
C GLY A 40 -4.69 -1.98 0.13
N GLN A 41 -4.44 -0.67 0.16
CA GLN A 41 -3.17 -0.06 -0.24
C GLN A 41 -2.76 0.99 0.80
N VAL A 42 -1.46 1.15 1.04
CA VAL A 42 -0.93 2.23 1.90
C VAL A 42 -0.38 3.32 1.01
N THR A 43 -0.95 4.51 1.12
CA THR A 43 -0.43 5.70 0.46
C THR A 43 0.71 6.34 1.25
N LEU A 44 1.50 7.20 0.59
CA LEU A 44 2.54 8.00 1.27
C LEU A 44 1.98 8.86 2.40
N VAL A 45 0.74 9.31 2.28
CA VAL A 45 0.08 10.13 3.31
C VAL A 45 -0.21 9.28 4.54
N GLU A 46 -0.78 8.09 4.35
CA GLU A 46 -1.09 7.15 5.43
C GLU A 46 0.17 6.62 6.12
N ALA A 47 1.21 6.29 5.35
CA ALA A 47 2.51 5.93 5.90
C ALA A 47 3.04 7.03 6.84
N LYS A 48 3.00 8.29 6.41
CA LYS A 48 3.45 9.43 7.22
C LYS A 48 2.57 9.66 8.45
N ASP A 49 1.27 9.49 8.32
CA ASP A 49 0.34 9.60 9.45
C ASP A 49 0.56 8.48 10.49
N ALA A 50 1.00 7.30 10.05
CA ALA A 50 1.45 6.21 10.92
C ALA A 50 2.86 6.43 11.52
N GLY A 51 3.52 7.54 11.20
CA GLY A 51 4.87 7.87 11.68
C GLY A 51 6.00 7.23 10.88
N ILE A 52 5.70 6.75 9.67
CA ILE A 52 6.68 6.19 8.75
C ILE A 52 7.23 7.32 7.89
N GLU A 53 8.48 7.71 8.15
CA GLU A 53 9.17 8.75 7.38
C GLU A 53 9.86 8.17 6.14
N TRP A 54 9.06 7.70 5.18
CA TRP A 54 9.57 7.31 3.86
C TRP A 54 9.70 8.52 2.93
N THR A 55 10.76 8.52 2.12
CA THR A 55 10.88 9.45 1.00
C THR A 55 10.03 8.99 -0.18
N GLU A 56 9.71 9.90 -1.10
CA GLU A 56 9.02 9.56 -2.36
C GLU A 56 9.80 8.52 -3.18
N GLU A 57 11.13 8.56 -3.14
CA GLU A 57 11.99 7.59 -3.80
C GLU A 57 11.90 6.20 -3.16
N GLN A 58 11.82 6.12 -1.83
CA GLN A 58 11.64 4.85 -1.12
C GLN A 58 10.27 4.26 -1.37
N PHE A 59 9.23 5.10 -1.33
CA PHE A 59 7.87 4.69 -1.64
C PHE A 59 7.75 4.20 -3.09
N ALA A 60 8.27 4.97 -4.05
CA ALA A 60 8.26 4.57 -5.46
C ALA A 60 9.15 3.35 -5.74
N ALA A 61 10.17 3.09 -4.93
CA ALA A 61 10.96 1.86 -5.03
C ALA A 61 10.22 0.65 -4.46
N ALA A 62 9.30 0.86 -3.52
CA ALA A 62 8.45 -0.17 -2.94
C ALA A 62 7.20 -0.45 -3.81
N ASP A 63 6.67 0.57 -4.49
CA ASP A 63 5.55 0.49 -5.44
C ASP A 63 6.06 -0.07 -6.77
N THR A 64 6.15 -1.39 -6.82
CA THR A 64 6.73 -2.11 -7.97
C THR A 64 5.74 -2.24 -9.14
N ASP A 65 4.44 -2.17 -8.83
CA ASP A 65 3.38 -2.28 -9.81
C ASP A 65 2.92 -0.91 -10.37
N GLY A 66 3.31 0.19 -9.72
CA GLY A 66 3.03 1.56 -10.14
C GLY A 66 1.58 1.97 -9.88
N SER A 67 0.95 1.39 -8.85
CA SER A 67 -0.44 1.67 -8.46
C SER A 67 -0.59 3.06 -7.82
N GLY A 68 0.50 3.64 -7.31
CA GLY A 68 0.48 4.86 -6.48
C GLY A 68 0.17 4.59 -5.01
N GLY A 69 0.11 3.31 -4.62
CA GLY A 69 -0.08 2.78 -3.28
C GLY A 69 0.92 1.63 -3.03
N LEU A 70 1.08 1.22 -1.77
CA LEU A 70 1.78 -0.03 -1.47
C LEU A 70 0.77 -1.08 -1.05
N SER A 71 0.75 -2.21 -1.75
CA SER A 71 -0.02 -3.37 -1.33
C SER A 71 0.52 -3.94 -0.01
N GLU A 72 -0.23 -4.81 0.67
CA GLU A 72 0.22 -5.47 1.91
C GLU A 72 1.59 -6.15 1.72
N GLU A 73 1.76 -6.87 0.61
CA GLU A 73 3.04 -7.50 0.25
C GLU A 73 4.18 -6.48 0.02
N GLU A 74 3.93 -5.37 -0.66
CA GLU A 74 4.93 -4.36 -0.99
C GLU A 74 5.33 -3.54 0.24
N PHE A 75 4.34 -3.15 1.04
CA PHE A 75 4.55 -2.49 2.32
C PHE A 75 5.36 -3.38 3.26
N SER A 76 5.00 -4.67 3.37
CA SER A 76 5.73 -5.63 4.18
C SER A 76 7.17 -5.83 3.70
N ALA A 77 7.41 -5.78 2.38
CA ALA A 77 8.75 -5.89 1.82
C ALA A 77 9.60 -4.63 2.07
N ALA A 78 8.96 -3.45 2.14
CA ALA A 78 9.64 -2.17 2.38
C ALA A 78 9.83 -1.83 3.88
N ALA A 79 8.93 -2.32 4.75
CA ALA A 79 8.96 -2.09 6.19
C ALA A 79 9.78 -3.16 6.97
N GLY A 80 10.15 -4.27 6.32
CA GLY A 80 10.97 -5.34 6.87
C GLY A 80 12.46 -5.03 6.88
#